data_AF-A0A2W4F545-F1
#
_entry.id   AF-A0A2W4F545-F1
#
_cell.length_a   1.000
_cell.length_b   1.000
_cell.length_c   1.000
_cell.angle_alpha   90.00
_cell.angle_beta   90.00
_cell.angle_gamma   90.00
#
_symmetry.space_group_name_H-M   'P 1'
#
loop_
_entity.id
_entity.type
_entity.pdbx_description
1 polymer ?
#
loop_
_entity_poly.entity_id
_entity_poly.type
_entity_poly.pdbx_seq_one_letter_code
_entity_poly.pdbx_strand_id
1 'polypeptide(L)' 'MSGLRNVAAEILRLFVDDGALALAAFALVLAAITAVKVAHIDGLVVAIVFLFGCLVILGASLSRATRAAARKGDGS' A
#
# COMPACT_ATOMS: atom_id res chain seq x y z
N MET A 1 -15.95 -22.18 -0.07
CA MET A 1 -14.64 -21.65 0.39
C MET A 1 -14.09 -20.71 -0.67
N SER A 2 -13.53 -19.55 -0.28
CA SER A 2 -12.66 -18.66 -1.13
C SER A 2 -13.17 -17.28 -1.57
N GLY A 3 -14.24 -16.71 -1.00
CA GLY A 3 -14.58 -15.30 -1.27
C GLY A 3 -13.44 -14.34 -0.89
N LEU A 4 -12.78 -14.60 0.24
CA LEU A 4 -11.65 -13.81 0.73
C LEU A 4 -10.43 -13.86 -0.20
N ARG A 5 -10.17 -15.01 -0.85
CA ARG A 5 -9.06 -15.15 -1.82
C ARG A 5 -9.33 -14.35 -3.09
N ASN A 6 -10.59 -14.31 -3.55
CA ASN A 6 -10.95 -13.55 -4.73
C ASN A 6 -10.86 -12.05 -4.45
N VAL A 7 -11.37 -11.59 -3.31
CA VAL A 7 -11.27 -10.19 -2.90
C VAL A 7 -9.80 -9.77 -2.72
N ALA A 8 -8.98 -10.61 -2.07
CA ALA A 8 -7.55 -10.33 -1.95
C ALA A 8 -6.84 -10.26 -3.30
N ALA A 9 -7.18 -11.16 -4.24
CA ALA A 9 -6.61 -11.16 -5.59
C ALA A 9 -7.04 -9.92 -6.39
N GLU A 10 -8.30 -9.49 -6.26
CA GLU A 10 -8.82 -8.28 -6.92
C GLU A 10 -8.10 -7.02 -6.40
N ILE A 11 -7.89 -6.93 -5.09
CA ILE A 11 -7.17 -5.82 -4.44
C ILE A 11 -5.71 -5.80 -4.87
N LEU A 12 -5.05 -6.97 -4.89
CA LEU A 12 -3.67 -7.09 -5.37
C LEU A 12 -3.56 -6.73 -6.85
N ARG A 13 -4.53 -7.15 -7.67
CA ARG A 13 -4.58 -6.84 -9.10
C ARG A 13 -4.77 -5.35 -9.36
N LEU A 14 -5.63 -4.68 -8.59
CA LEU A 14 -5.79 -3.22 -8.62
C LEU A 14 -4.48 -2.51 -8.25
N PHE A 15 -3.80 -2.96 -7.19
CA PHE A 15 -2.51 -2.39 -6.76
C PHE A 15 -1.39 -2.57 -7.80
N VAL A 16 -1.40 -3.70 -8.50
CA VAL A 16 -0.45 -4.02 -9.57
C VAL A 16 -0.75 -3.22 -10.85
N ASP A 17 -2.03 -3.03 -11.20
CA ASP A 17 -2.44 -2.15 -12.31
C ASP A 17 -2.05 -0.69 -12.04
N ASP A 18 -2.16 -0.25 -10.78
CA ASP A 18 -1.69 1.06 -10.30
C ASP A 18 -0.16 1.03 -10.04
N GLY A 19 0.64 0.62 -11.02
CA GLY A 19 2.08 0.31 -10.87
C GLY A 19 2.94 1.38 -10.16
N ALA A 20 2.52 2.64 -10.16
CA ALA A 20 3.14 3.70 -9.36
C ALA A 20 3.03 3.47 -7.83
N LEU A 21 1.92 2.88 -7.36
CA LEU A 21 1.76 2.48 -5.96
C LEU A 21 2.62 1.29 -5.58
N ALA A 22 2.66 0.28 -6.45
CA ALA A 22 3.46 -0.90 -6.20
C ALA A 22 4.94 -0.51 -6.04
N LEU A 23 5.42 0.39 -6.90
CA LEU A 23 6.77 0.95 -6.80
C LEU A 23 6.96 1.79 -5.53
N ALA A 24 5.99 2.64 -5.16
CA ALA A 24 6.05 3.42 -3.93
C ALA A 24 6.08 2.53 -2.67
N ALA A 25 5.28 1.47 -2.64
CA ALA A 25 5.26 0.51 -1.54
C ALA A 25 6.57 -0.25 -1.43
N PHE A 26 7.10 -0.74 -2.56
CA PHE A 26 8.39 -1.42 -2.61
C PHE A 26 9.54 -0.49 -2.19
N ALA A 27 9.53 0.77 -2.64
CA ALA A 27 10.50 1.78 -2.24
C ALA A 27 10.45 2.09 -0.74
N LEU A 28 9.26 2.16 -0.14
CA LEU A 28 9.10 2.40 1.30
C LEU A 28 9.64 1.21 2.11
N VAL A 29 9.37 -0.02 1.66
CA VAL A 29 9.93 -1.23 2.27
C VAL A 29 11.44 -1.26 2.19
N LEU A 30 12.02 -0.96 1.02
CA LEU A 30 13.48 -0.86 0.87
C LEU A 30 14.07 0.22 1.77
N ALA A 31 13.47 1.42 1.81
CA ALA A 31 13.92 2.52 2.66
C ALA A 31 13.91 2.13 4.14
N ALA A 32 12.85 1.46 4.61
CA ALA A 32 12.75 0.98 5.98
C ALA A 32 13.80 -0.10 6.31
N ILE A 33 14.03 -1.07 5.42
CA ILE A 33 15.07 -2.08 5.60
C ILE A 33 16.46 -1.45 5.67
N THR A 34 16.75 -0.48 4.78
CA THR A 34 18.03 0.25 4.82
C THR A 34 18.17 1.08 6.08
N ALA A 35 17.10 1.73 6.56
CA ALA A 35 17.13 2.50 7.80
C ALA A 35 17.44 1.62 9.02
N VAL A 36 16.84 0.42 9.10
CA VAL A 36 17.13 -0.54 10.19
C VAL A 36 18.57 -1.02 10.14
N LYS A 37 19.00 -1.52 8.97
CA LYS A 37 20.26 -2.24 8.85
C LYS A 37 21.48 -1.33 8.88
N VAL A 38 21.37 -0.10 8.39
CA VAL A 38 22.51 0.81 8.29
C VAL A 38 22.62 1.71 9.52
N ALA A 39 21.51 2.15 10.10
CA ALA A 39 21.55 3.17 11.14
C ALA A 39 21.50 2.62 12.58
N HIS A 40 21.38 1.29 12.77
CA HIS A 40 21.35 0.66 14.10
C HIS A 40 20.29 1.29 15.05
N ILE A 41 19.23 1.85 14.44
CA ILE A 41 18.15 2.58 15.11
C ILE A 41 17.34 1.57 15.94
N ASP A 42 16.90 1.98 17.12
CA ASP A 42 15.99 1.23 17.99
C ASP A 42 14.81 0.65 17.18
N GLY A 43 14.62 -0.66 17.27
CA GLY A 43 13.63 -1.38 16.45
C GLY A 43 12.19 -0.85 16.61
N LEU A 44 11.89 -0.21 17.74
CA LEU A 44 10.59 0.42 18.00
C LEU A 44 10.36 1.66 17.11
N VAL A 45 11.39 2.50 16.91
CA VAL A 45 11.30 3.69 16.08
C VAL A 45 11.08 3.28 14.62
N VAL A 46 11.80 2.25 14.17
CA VAL A 46 11.60 1.66 12.85
C VAL A 46 10.16 1.17 12.70
N ALA A 47 9.67 0.38 13.67
CA ALA A 47 8.34 -0.20 13.60
C ALA A 47 7.26 0.88 13.45
N ILE A 48 7.37 1.99 14.21
CA ILE A 48 6.44 3.12 14.12
C ILE A 48 6.51 3.80 12.75
N VAL A 49 7.72 4.07 12.25
CA VAL A 49 7.90 4.70 10.92
C VAL A 49 7.37 3.80 9.80
N PHE A 50 7.63 2.49 9.89
CA PHE A 50 7.15 1.51 8.92
C PHE A 50 5.62 1.39 8.95
N LEU A 51 5.02 1.37 10.14
CA LEU A 51 3.57 1.34 10.32
C LEU A 51 2.93 2.59 9.69
N PHE A 52 3.49 3.78 9.97
CA PHE A 52 3.04 5.02 9.34
C PHE A 52 3.18 4.99 7.82
N GLY A 53 4.30 4.49 7.30
CA GLY A 53 4.52 4.30 5.87
C GLY A 53 3.47 3.39 5.22
N CYS A 54 3.19 2.25 5.85
CA CYS A 54 2.13 1.33 5.42
C CYS A 54 0.75 1.98 5.41
N LEU A 55 0.40 2.78 6.44
CA LEU A 55 -0.87 3.49 6.49
C LEU A 55 -0.99 4.55 5.39
N VAL A 56 0.08 5.28 5.07
CA VAL A 56 0.10 6.28 3.99
C VAL A 56 -0.13 5.61 2.64
N ILE A 57 0.56 4.49 2.37
CA ILE A 57 0.36 3.72 1.14
C ILE A 57 -1.08 3.23 1.03
N LEU A 58 -1.61 2.65 2.11
CA LEU A 58 -2.97 2.12 2.14
C LEU A 58 -4.02 3.23 1.95
N GLY A 59 -3.85 4.38 2.61
CA GLY A 59 -4.70 5.55 2.45
C GLY A 59 -4.69 6.10 1.03
N ALA A 60 -3.53 6.10 0.37
CA ALA A 60 -3.41 6.54 -1.00
C ALA A 60 -4.14 5.56 -1.97
N SER A 61 -4.08 4.24 -1.72
CA SER A 61 -4.87 3.25 -2.47
C SER A 61 -6.37 3.42 -2.28
N LEU A 62 -6.80 3.61 -1.03
CA LEU A 62 -8.20 3.84 -0.70
C LEU A 62 -8.71 5.12 -1.39
N SER A 63 -7.94 6.21 -1.34
CA SER A 63 -8.31 7.47 -2.00
C SER A 63 -8.44 7.34 -3.52
N ARG A 64 -7.64 6.50 -4.16
CA ARG A 64 -7.75 6.23 -5.61
C ARG A 64 -8.92 5.30 -5.92
N ALA A 65 -9.11 4.25 -5.12
CA ALA A 65 -10.23 3.33 -5.26
C ALA A 65 -11.59 4.04 -5.09
N THR A 66 -11.70 4.96 -4.12
CA THR A 66 -12.92 5.77 -3.93
C THR A 66 -13.16 6.73 -5.09
N ARG A 67 -12.10 7.37 -5.63
CA ARG A 67 -12.19 8.20 -6.84
C ARG A 67 -12.61 7.40 -8.09
N ALA A 68 -12.04 6.22 -8.27
CA ALA A 68 -12.39 5.32 -9.37
C ALA A 68 -13.83 4.83 -9.25
N ALA A 69 -14.27 4.48 -8.04
CA ALA A 69 -15.65 4.10 -7.76
C ALA A 69 -16.64 5.26 -8.01
N ALA A 70 -16.28 6.49 -7.63
CA ALA A 70 -17.12 7.67 -7.86
C ALA A 70 -17.32 7.98 -9.37
N ARG A 71 -16.30 7.77 -10.20
CA ARG A 71 -16.40 7.92 -11.67
C ARG A 71 -17.33 6.88 -12.31
N LYS A 72 -17.45 5.69 -11.72
CA LYS A 72 -18.28 4.60 -12.25
C LYS A 72 -19.78 4.80 -11.99
N GLY A 73 -20.17 5.78 -11.16
CA GLY A 73 -21.57 6.10 -10.83
C GLY A 73 -22.25 7.13 -11.73
N ASP A 74 -21.54 7.79 -12.66
CA ASP A 74 -22.03 8.93 -13.46
C ASP A 74 -22.18 8.58 -14.96
N GLY A 75 -22.51 7.32 -15.25
CA GLY A 75 -22.60 6.83 -16.63
C GLY A 75 -23.64 5.75 -16.85
N SER A 76 -24.69 5.69 -16.03
CA SER A 76 -25.83 4.79 -16.22
C SER A 76 -27.14 5.55 -16.36
#